data_AF-A0A2K9NZH4-F1
#
_entry.id   AF-A0A2K9NZH4-F1
#
_cell.length_a   1.000
_cell.length_b   1.000
_cell.length_c   1.000
_cell.angle_alpha   90.00
_cell.angle_beta   90.00
_cell.angle_gamma   90.00
#
_symmetry.space_group_name_H-M   'P 1'
#
loop_
_entity.id
_entity.type
_entity.pdbx_description
1 polymer ?
#
loop_
_entity_poly.entity_id
_entity_poly.type
_entity_poly.pdbx_seq_one_letter_code
_entity_poly.pdbx_strand_id
1 'polypeptide(L)'
;MKKCNEYKKMLYMFLSIILLFTSITAIAAEDNIDITSGTYFQLGKYNDNPILWKAVVYDNENGILMVSDKILCYKNFDPIKEPIGKYEHCGSNFWEESTLRIWLNSTADIGKINWKYGKKPDKEHVRRYYMSEEGLDPYADSAGFLSNKNFSESEMSAIKTVSHWQALSENKKMLSTNGLNVPYYPEIVRAPGTHLEQIKYKYEISEMNKAYYGAMYRLYDTIFTLDESQLYELWSQFGTVEAEKAEGVLDPWYGIDNPIGKSPYQWYWLRTPDGDNGITVAASKEAYAVTNPTDNELGVRPAFYLNEDNMIIKSGIGTEEDPYILDGKGQENTAIFCNGKQVEFDQQPIEEDDRLLVPVRAIFEQLGAEVTYDDGDGVITANNGERTVVMQIDNPEMGNGTEVFTLDVAPKLVGDRTVVPLRAVSEAFDCRVDWVEELDRVVIDPPQPEDTDEGHYQNIWDIEIHGKGKKR
;
A
#
# COMPACT_ATOMS: atom_id res chain seq x y z
N MET A 1 31.46 -58.21 33.82
CA MET A 1 30.40 -57.29 34.32
C MET A 1 30.90 -55.90 34.77
N LYS A 2 32.08 -55.73 35.38
CA LYS A 2 32.57 -54.38 35.78
C LYS A 2 32.88 -53.42 34.60
N LYS A 3 33.53 -53.90 33.53
CA LYS A 3 33.84 -53.05 32.34
C LYS A 3 32.60 -52.51 31.62
N CYS A 4 31.49 -53.25 31.59
CA CYS A 4 30.26 -52.80 30.91
C CYS A 4 29.54 -51.65 31.65
N ASN A 5 29.76 -51.54 32.98
CA ASN A 5 29.19 -50.45 33.78
C ASN A 5 30.00 -49.14 33.68
N GLU A 6 31.31 -49.22 33.42
CA GLU A 6 32.14 -48.04 33.16
C GLU A 6 31.81 -47.41 31.80
N TYR A 7 31.60 -48.21 30.75
CA TYR A 7 31.16 -47.69 29.45
C TYR A 7 29.77 -47.04 29.51
N LYS A 8 28.82 -47.57 30.31
CA LYS A 8 27.53 -46.91 30.54
C LYS A 8 27.68 -45.58 31.27
N LYS A 9 28.52 -45.50 32.32
CA LYS A 9 28.79 -44.24 33.02
C LYS A 9 29.47 -43.19 32.13
N MET A 10 30.41 -43.60 31.28
CA MET A 10 31.03 -42.70 30.29
C MET A 10 30.05 -42.22 29.22
N LEU A 11 29.14 -43.08 28.76
CA LEU A 11 28.11 -42.74 27.78
C LEU A 11 27.09 -41.74 28.36
N TYR A 12 26.65 -41.94 29.61
CA TYR A 12 25.78 -40.98 30.30
C TYR A 12 26.50 -39.65 30.57
N MET A 13 27.80 -39.66 30.86
CA MET A 13 28.57 -38.44 31.08
C MET A 13 28.76 -37.63 29.78
N PHE A 14 28.93 -38.30 28.63
CA PHE A 14 28.96 -37.65 27.31
C PHE A 14 27.58 -37.15 26.87
N LEU A 15 26.49 -37.90 27.13
CA LEU A 15 25.12 -37.43 26.87
C LEU A 15 24.73 -36.23 27.74
N SER A 16 25.19 -36.17 28.99
CA SER A 16 24.97 -34.99 29.86
C SER A 16 25.82 -33.77 29.45
N ILE A 17 26.98 -33.96 28.81
CA ILE A 17 27.81 -32.85 28.30
C ILE A 17 27.27 -32.33 26.95
N ILE A 18 26.64 -33.19 26.14
CA ILE A 18 25.96 -32.78 24.89
C ILE A 18 24.61 -32.08 25.19
N LEU A 19 23.95 -32.41 26.30
CA LEU A 19 22.77 -31.69 26.79
C LEU A 19 23.08 -30.37 27.53
N LEU A 20 24.36 -30.03 27.75
CA LEU A 20 24.79 -28.76 28.34
C LEU A 20 25.22 -27.70 27.29
N PHE A 21 25.05 -27.98 25.99
CA PHE A 21 25.33 -27.03 24.90
C PHE A 21 24.12 -26.69 24.02
N THR A 22 22.89 -26.93 24.50
CA THR A 22 21.67 -26.40 23.88
C THR A 22 20.82 -25.67 24.91
N SER A 23 21.41 -24.63 25.47
CA SER A 23 20.65 -23.45 25.86
C SER A 23 21.29 -22.30 25.11
N ILE A 24 20.98 -22.18 23.81
CA ILE A 24 20.94 -20.86 23.20
C ILE A 24 19.81 -20.18 23.97
N THR A 25 20.17 -19.48 25.05
CA THR A 25 19.37 -18.36 25.48
C THR A 25 19.35 -17.46 24.26
N ALA A 26 18.26 -17.50 23.50
CA ALA A 26 17.87 -16.37 22.69
C ALA A 26 17.68 -15.25 23.71
N ILE A 27 18.77 -14.54 23.99
CA ILE A 27 18.69 -13.17 24.42
C ILE A 27 18.11 -12.51 23.18
N ALA A 28 16.78 -12.43 23.11
CA ALA A 28 16.14 -11.39 22.35
C ALA A 28 16.60 -10.10 23.03
N ALA A 29 17.78 -9.62 22.62
CA ALA A 29 18.01 -8.21 22.68
C ALA A 29 16.95 -7.65 21.74
N GLU A 30 15.95 -6.97 22.30
CA GLU A 30 15.33 -5.86 21.59
C GLU A 30 16.45 -4.86 21.35
N ASP A 31 17.29 -5.16 20.36
CA ASP A 31 18.15 -4.17 19.75
C ASP A 31 17.16 -3.21 19.11
N ASN A 32 16.91 -2.08 19.76
CA ASN A 32 16.29 -0.93 19.12
C ASN A 32 17.22 -0.54 17.97
N ILE A 33 16.95 -1.09 16.79
CA ILE A 33 17.69 -0.78 15.58
C ILE A 33 17.34 0.65 15.20
N ASP A 34 18.37 1.49 15.11
CA ASP A 34 18.22 2.86 14.66
C ASP A 34 18.08 2.86 13.13
N ILE A 35 16.83 2.84 12.65
CA ILE A 35 16.52 2.90 11.23
C ILE A 35 16.56 4.36 10.80
N THR A 36 17.47 4.68 9.88
CA THR A 36 17.63 6.04 9.34
C THR A 36 17.47 6.02 7.83
N SER A 37 17.26 7.18 7.22
CA SER A 37 17.23 7.30 5.75
C SER A 37 18.53 6.76 5.16
N GLY A 38 18.41 5.78 4.27
CA GLY A 38 19.56 5.10 3.65
C GLY A 38 19.94 3.78 4.31
N THR A 39 19.29 3.35 5.40
CA THR A 39 19.39 1.97 5.89
C THR A 39 18.83 1.00 4.85
N TYR A 40 19.58 -0.07 4.55
CA TYR A 40 19.18 -1.09 3.58
C TYR A 40 18.67 -2.36 4.24
N PHE A 41 17.63 -2.92 3.62
CA PHE A 41 17.01 -4.18 4.01
C PHE A 41 16.90 -5.09 2.80
N GLN A 42 16.98 -6.39 3.03
CA GLN A 42 16.64 -7.41 2.04
C GLN A 42 15.36 -8.10 2.49
N LEU A 43 14.34 -8.10 1.63
CA LEU A 43 13.04 -8.74 1.87
C LEU A 43 12.46 -9.25 0.56
N GLY A 44 12.10 -10.53 0.50
CA GLY A 44 11.57 -11.15 -0.70
C GLY A 44 12.55 -11.18 -1.88
N LYS A 45 12.04 -11.64 -3.02
CA LYS A 45 12.78 -11.76 -4.27
C LYS A 45 11.88 -11.49 -5.47
N TYR A 46 12.49 -11.11 -6.59
CA TYR A 46 11.80 -10.98 -7.87
C TYR A 46 12.68 -11.50 -8.99
N ASN A 47 12.13 -12.32 -9.90
CA ASN A 47 12.90 -13.06 -10.91
C ASN A 47 14.12 -13.81 -10.31
N ASP A 48 13.91 -14.41 -9.13
CA ASP A 48 14.91 -15.14 -8.35
C ASP A 48 16.08 -14.32 -7.77
N ASN A 49 16.07 -12.99 -7.97
CA ASN A 49 17.02 -12.08 -7.34
C ASN A 49 16.43 -11.48 -6.06
N PRO A 50 17.18 -11.43 -4.94
CA PRO A 50 16.75 -10.75 -3.73
C PRO A 50 16.44 -9.27 -4.00
N ILE A 51 15.41 -8.73 -3.34
CA ILE A 51 15.08 -7.31 -3.44
C ILE A 51 15.76 -6.56 -2.30
N LEU A 52 16.54 -5.54 -2.64
CA LEU A 52 17.04 -4.55 -1.69
C LEU A 52 16.07 -3.37 -1.58
N TRP A 53 15.78 -2.99 -0.34
CA TRP A 53 14.89 -1.90 0.02
C TRP A 53 15.67 -0.86 0.80
N LYS A 54 15.58 0.39 0.37
CA LYS A 54 16.18 1.55 1.02
C LYS A 54 15.11 2.26 1.86
N ALA A 55 15.40 2.45 3.14
CA ALA A 55 14.52 3.19 4.03
C ALA A 55 14.58 4.70 3.73
N VAL A 56 13.41 5.34 3.75
CA VAL A 56 13.21 6.79 3.67
C VAL A 56 12.41 7.19 4.90
N VAL A 57 13.07 7.85 5.85
CA VAL A 57 12.50 8.22 7.15
C VAL A 57 12.15 9.71 7.13
N TYR A 58 10.86 10.01 7.23
CA TYR A 58 10.32 11.37 7.27
C TYR A 58 9.03 11.41 8.11
N ASP A 59 8.55 12.61 8.43
CA ASP A 59 7.34 12.79 9.25
C ASP A 59 6.10 12.40 8.44
N ASN A 60 5.54 11.22 8.72
CA ASN A 60 4.43 10.64 8.00
C ASN A 60 3.64 9.65 8.86
N GLU A 61 2.32 9.62 8.66
CA GLU A 61 1.40 8.83 9.48
C GLU A 61 1.53 7.31 9.30
N ASN A 62 2.10 6.85 8.17
CA ASN A 62 2.25 5.44 7.87
C ASN A 62 3.57 4.83 8.38
N GLY A 63 4.49 5.65 8.91
CA GLY A 63 5.80 5.22 9.37
C GLY A 63 6.86 5.20 8.27
N ILE A 64 7.80 4.26 8.37
CA ILE A 64 9.00 4.20 7.52
C ILE A 64 8.66 3.71 6.11
N LEU A 65 8.96 4.54 5.11
CA LEU A 65 8.80 4.20 3.70
C LEU A 65 9.98 3.36 3.22
N MET A 66 9.70 2.22 2.62
CA MET A 66 10.66 1.30 2.02
C MET A 66 10.54 1.39 0.51
N VAL A 67 11.61 1.79 -0.18
CA VAL A 67 11.63 1.93 -1.64
C VAL A 67 12.61 0.91 -2.20
N SER A 68 12.23 0.16 -3.23
CA SER A 68 13.18 -0.74 -3.89
C SER A 68 14.38 0.08 -4.40
N ASP A 69 15.59 -0.37 -4.11
CA ASP A 69 16.79 0.38 -4.50
C ASP A 69 16.91 0.48 -6.03
N LYS A 70 16.55 -0.64 -6.70
CA LYS A 70 16.60 -0.80 -8.15
C LYS A 70 15.21 -0.92 -8.76
N ILE A 71 15.14 -0.69 -10.07
CA ILE A 71 13.99 -1.04 -10.91
C ILE A 71 13.98 -2.56 -11.12
N LEU A 72 12.87 -3.20 -10.74
CA LEU A 72 12.78 -4.68 -10.71
C LEU A 72 12.33 -5.29 -12.03
N CYS A 73 11.56 -4.55 -12.83
CA CYS A 73 11.07 -4.96 -14.14
C CYS A 73 10.54 -3.75 -14.93
N TYR A 74 10.10 -4.00 -16.16
CA TYR A 74 9.42 -3.03 -17.00
C TYR A 74 8.02 -3.52 -17.32
N LYS A 75 7.01 -2.69 -17.11
CA LYS A 75 5.59 -3.03 -17.38
C LYS A 75 4.86 -1.80 -17.91
N ASN A 76 3.81 -2.00 -18.70
CA ASN A 76 2.84 -0.91 -18.94
C ASN A 76 2.12 -0.57 -17.63
N PHE A 77 1.84 0.72 -17.42
CA PHE A 77 1.03 1.19 -16.29
C PHE A 77 -0.40 0.67 -16.39
N ASP A 78 -1.02 0.85 -17.57
CA ASP A 78 -2.31 0.29 -17.93
C ASP A 78 -2.29 -0.04 -19.44
N PRO A 79 -2.81 -1.20 -19.89
CA PRO A 79 -2.78 -1.57 -21.30
C PRO A 79 -3.84 -0.81 -22.11
N ILE A 80 -3.73 -0.84 -23.45
CA ILE A 80 -4.78 -0.27 -24.32
C ILE A 80 -6.08 -1.08 -24.24
N LYS A 81 -7.22 -0.44 -24.52
CA LYS A 81 -8.56 -1.06 -24.41
C LYS A 81 -9.00 -1.87 -25.65
N GLU A 82 -8.61 -1.47 -26.86
CA GLU A 82 -9.03 -2.11 -28.13
C GLU A 82 -7.88 -2.08 -29.16
N PRO A 83 -7.66 -3.15 -29.95
CA PRO A 83 -6.67 -3.16 -31.05
C PRO A 83 -7.06 -2.22 -32.21
N ILE A 84 -6.06 -1.59 -32.84
CA ILE A 84 -6.20 -0.35 -33.61
C ILE A 84 -7.19 -0.39 -34.80
N GLY A 85 -8.03 0.66 -34.86
CA GLY A 85 -8.87 1.08 -35.99
C GLY A 85 -9.64 2.40 -35.78
N LYS A 86 -9.69 2.93 -34.55
CA LYS A 86 -10.26 4.25 -34.19
C LYS A 86 -9.29 4.96 -33.23
N TYR A 87 -9.14 6.26 -33.38
CA TYR A 87 -8.17 7.12 -32.67
C TYR A 87 -8.48 7.36 -31.18
N GLU A 88 -8.61 6.31 -30.37
CA GLU A 88 -8.77 6.48 -28.92
C GLU A 88 -7.65 5.71 -28.20
N HIS A 89 -6.67 6.43 -27.68
CA HIS A 89 -5.71 5.91 -26.70
C HIS A 89 -6.47 5.73 -25.38
N CYS A 90 -6.70 4.49 -24.92
CA CYS A 90 -7.76 4.16 -23.94
C CYS A 90 -7.31 3.47 -22.62
N GLY A 91 -6.05 3.61 -22.19
CA GLY A 91 -5.69 3.16 -20.83
C GLY A 91 -6.06 4.22 -19.80
N SER A 92 -6.24 3.80 -18.56
CA SER A 92 -6.57 4.66 -17.44
C SER A 92 -5.31 5.14 -16.72
N ASN A 93 -5.25 6.43 -16.43
CA ASN A 93 -4.28 7.01 -15.48
C ASN A 93 -4.82 7.00 -14.04
N PHE A 94 -6.01 6.45 -13.81
CA PHE A 94 -6.59 6.32 -12.47
C PHE A 94 -5.99 5.09 -11.77
N TRP A 95 -5.21 5.34 -10.71
CA TRP A 95 -4.41 4.32 -10.02
C TRP A 95 -5.23 3.09 -9.60
N GLU A 96 -6.44 3.26 -9.05
CA GLU A 96 -7.31 2.17 -8.60
C GLU A 96 -7.64 1.16 -9.70
N GLU A 97 -7.84 1.66 -10.91
CA GLU A 97 -8.23 0.89 -12.09
C GLU A 97 -7.03 0.37 -12.89
N SER A 98 -5.80 0.74 -12.51
CA SER A 98 -4.60 0.40 -13.27
C SER A 98 -4.23 -1.08 -13.09
N THR A 99 -3.89 -1.75 -14.18
CA THR A 99 -3.41 -3.13 -14.10
C THR A 99 -2.09 -3.25 -13.35
N LEU A 100 -1.24 -2.20 -13.37
CA LEU A 100 0.00 -2.19 -12.58
C LEU A 100 -0.28 -2.29 -11.09
N ARG A 101 -1.24 -1.52 -10.56
CA ARG A 101 -1.65 -1.60 -9.16
C ARG A 101 -2.23 -2.97 -8.81
N ILE A 102 -3.12 -3.49 -9.65
CA ILE A 102 -3.74 -4.80 -9.45
C ILE A 102 -2.65 -5.88 -9.33
N TRP A 103 -1.65 -5.85 -10.21
CA TRP A 103 -0.53 -6.78 -10.16
C TRP A 103 0.34 -6.62 -8.90
N LEU A 104 0.68 -5.37 -8.53
CA LEU A 104 1.51 -5.08 -7.35
C LEU A 104 0.88 -5.58 -6.05
N ASN A 105 -0.44 -5.56 -5.95
CA ASN A 105 -1.18 -5.95 -4.75
C ASN A 105 -1.79 -7.35 -4.82
N SER A 106 -1.48 -8.14 -5.86
CA SER A 106 -1.98 -9.50 -6.00
C SER A 106 -0.99 -10.51 -5.44
N THR A 107 -1.49 -11.49 -4.70
CA THR A 107 -0.77 -12.70 -4.27
C THR A 107 -1.02 -13.89 -5.20
N ALA A 108 -1.86 -13.71 -6.22
CA ALA A 108 -2.37 -14.81 -7.02
C ALA A 108 -1.26 -15.55 -7.77
N ASP A 109 -1.43 -16.86 -7.92
CA ASP A 109 -0.56 -17.69 -8.73
C ASP A 109 -0.58 -17.29 -10.22
N ILE A 110 0.35 -17.85 -10.98
CA ILE A 110 0.50 -17.66 -12.43
C ILE A 110 -0.86 -17.80 -13.14
N GLY A 111 -1.29 -16.73 -13.81
CA GLY A 111 -2.52 -16.68 -14.60
C GLY A 111 -3.81 -16.68 -13.77
N LYS A 112 -3.74 -16.39 -12.47
CA LYS A 112 -4.89 -16.34 -11.56
C LYS A 112 -5.24 -14.94 -11.05
N ILE A 113 -4.50 -13.91 -11.46
CA ILE A 113 -4.82 -12.53 -11.13
C ILE A 113 -6.23 -12.19 -11.64
N ASN A 114 -7.08 -11.69 -10.76
CA ASN A 114 -8.40 -11.18 -11.12
C ASN A 114 -8.27 -9.76 -11.70
N TRP A 115 -8.18 -9.68 -13.02
CA TRP A 115 -8.13 -8.42 -13.76
C TRP A 115 -9.50 -7.72 -13.73
N LYS A 116 -9.67 -6.77 -12.80
CA LYS A 116 -10.87 -5.95 -12.70
C LYS A 116 -10.98 -4.97 -13.89
N TYR A 117 -12.17 -4.41 -14.09
CA TYR A 117 -12.45 -3.38 -15.10
C TYR A 117 -12.25 -3.78 -16.57
N GLY A 118 -12.17 -5.09 -16.86
CA GLY A 118 -12.13 -5.63 -18.23
C GLY A 118 -10.81 -5.44 -18.97
N LYS A 119 -9.72 -5.13 -18.25
CA LYS A 119 -8.40 -4.84 -18.84
C LYS A 119 -7.42 -5.95 -18.54
N LYS A 120 -6.89 -6.62 -19.57
CA LYS A 120 -5.87 -7.67 -19.41
C LYS A 120 -4.57 -7.20 -20.08
N PRO A 121 -3.42 -7.16 -19.37
CA PRO A 121 -2.14 -6.74 -19.94
C PRO A 121 -1.48 -7.89 -20.73
N ASP A 122 -2.19 -8.39 -21.74
CA ASP A 122 -1.72 -9.46 -22.64
C ASP A 122 -1.01 -8.90 -23.87
N LYS A 123 -0.49 -9.79 -24.73
CA LYS A 123 0.30 -9.44 -25.92
C LYS A 123 -0.41 -8.51 -26.92
N GLU A 124 -1.74 -8.51 -26.95
CA GLU A 124 -2.50 -7.68 -27.89
C GLU A 124 -2.65 -6.24 -27.36
N HIS A 125 -2.57 -6.07 -26.04
CA HIS A 125 -2.90 -4.84 -25.34
C HIS A 125 -1.69 -4.14 -24.67
N VAL A 126 -0.57 -4.84 -24.46
CA VAL A 126 0.68 -4.21 -24.05
C VAL A 126 1.39 -3.57 -25.25
N ARG A 127 2.03 -2.42 -25.04
CA ARG A 127 2.58 -1.59 -26.11
C ARG A 127 3.88 -0.93 -25.72
N ARG A 128 4.68 -0.69 -26.76
CA ARG A 128 5.86 0.17 -26.74
C ARG A 128 5.84 1.06 -27.97
N TYR A 129 5.73 2.36 -27.76
CA TYR A 129 5.53 3.32 -28.84
C TYR A 129 6.75 3.34 -29.78
N TYR A 130 6.51 3.26 -31.09
CA TYR A 130 7.53 3.21 -32.16
C TYR A 130 8.52 2.03 -32.15
N MET A 131 8.21 0.92 -31.48
CA MET A 131 9.08 -0.26 -31.45
C MET A 131 8.39 -1.54 -31.91
N SER A 132 9.17 -2.58 -32.23
CA SER A 132 8.65 -3.90 -32.55
C SER A 132 7.93 -4.52 -31.36
N GLU A 133 6.93 -5.37 -31.64
CA GLU A 133 6.26 -6.18 -30.59
C GLU A 133 7.17 -7.30 -30.03
N GLU A 134 8.37 -7.47 -30.60
CA GLU A 134 9.37 -8.41 -30.11
C GLU A 134 9.97 -7.92 -28.78
N GLY A 135 9.85 -8.75 -27.74
CA GLY A 135 10.42 -8.45 -26.42
C GLY A 135 9.54 -7.56 -25.52
N LEU A 136 8.24 -7.46 -25.78
CA LEU A 136 7.24 -6.97 -24.81
C LEU A 136 7.16 -7.93 -23.59
N ASP A 137 6.86 -7.39 -22.41
CA ASP A 137 6.63 -8.10 -21.14
C ASP A 137 5.14 -8.06 -20.73
N PRO A 138 4.24 -8.71 -21.49
CA PRO A 138 2.86 -8.91 -21.09
C PRO A 138 2.83 -9.69 -19.78
N TYR A 139 2.11 -9.17 -18.79
CA TYR A 139 2.11 -9.71 -17.44
C TYR A 139 0.76 -10.28 -17.02
N ALA A 140 -0.15 -10.45 -17.98
CA ALA A 140 -1.47 -10.95 -17.68
C ALA A 140 -1.55 -12.40 -17.20
N ASP A 141 -0.53 -13.20 -17.58
CA ASP A 141 -0.38 -14.58 -17.16
C ASP A 141 0.75 -14.72 -16.12
N SER A 142 1.31 -13.62 -15.62
CA SER A 142 2.27 -13.64 -14.51
C SER A 142 1.59 -13.98 -13.18
N ALA A 143 2.38 -14.39 -12.20
CA ALA A 143 1.94 -14.35 -10.81
C ALA A 143 1.87 -12.90 -10.32
N GLY A 144 1.03 -12.65 -9.32
CA GLY A 144 0.99 -11.36 -8.63
C GLY A 144 2.32 -11.04 -7.94
N PHE A 145 2.60 -9.75 -7.73
CA PHE A 145 3.86 -9.33 -7.13
C PHE A 145 4.03 -9.83 -5.69
N LEU A 146 2.94 -9.88 -4.92
CA LEU A 146 2.91 -10.41 -3.54
C LEU A 146 2.73 -11.93 -3.48
N SER A 147 2.86 -12.66 -4.60
CA SER A 147 2.70 -14.12 -4.59
C SER A 147 3.78 -14.81 -3.76
N ASN A 148 3.49 -16.06 -3.35
CA ASN A 148 4.41 -16.93 -2.62
C ASN A 148 5.74 -17.22 -3.36
N LYS A 149 5.81 -16.89 -4.66
CA LYS A 149 7.04 -16.95 -5.46
C LYS A 149 8.03 -15.85 -5.05
N ASN A 150 7.52 -14.70 -4.63
CA ASN A 150 8.30 -13.51 -4.35
C ASN A 150 8.46 -13.23 -2.85
N PHE A 151 7.45 -13.54 -2.04
CA PHE A 151 7.44 -13.29 -0.60
C PHE A 151 6.89 -14.49 0.17
N SER A 152 7.46 -14.82 1.33
CA SER A 152 6.80 -15.72 2.28
C SER A 152 5.66 -15.02 3.03
N GLU A 153 4.78 -15.80 3.67
CA GLU A 153 3.74 -15.26 4.56
C GLU A 153 4.31 -14.44 5.72
N SER A 154 5.43 -14.91 6.30
CA SER A 154 6.14 -14.18 7.36
C SER A 154 6.71 -12.86 6.85
N GLU A 155 7.30 -12.83 5.66
CA GLU A 155 7.84 -11.60 5.07
C GLU A 155 6.73 -10.57 4.80
N MET A 156 5.58 -11.03 4.27
CA MET A 156 4.42 -10.15 4.04
C MET A 156 3.88 -9.55 5.33
N SER A 157 4.03 -10.23 6.47
CA SER A 157 3.60 -9.72 7.77
C SER A 157 4.39 -8.49 8.24
N ALA A 158 5.61 -8.29 7.70
CA ALA A 158 6.43 -7.09 7.92
C ALA A 158 6.04 -5.90 7.01
N ILE A 159 5.02 -6.03 6.15
CA ILE A 159 4.56 -5.00 5.22
C ILE A 159 3.17 -4.51 5.63
N LYS A 160 3.01 -3.20 5.87
CA LYS A 160 1.70 -2.60 6.18
C LYS A 160 0.80 -2.55 4.94
N THR A 161 -0.49 -2.79 5.12
CA THR A 161 -1.52 -2.28 4.21
C THR A 161 -1.92 -0.90 4.70
N VAL A 162 -1.72 0.12 3.88
CA VAL A 162 -1.94 1.52 4.26
C VAL A 162 -3.07 2.12 3.44
N SER A 163 -3.84 3.02 4.05
CA SER A 163 -4.78 3.90 3.37
C SER A 163 -4.06 5.22 3.11
N HIS A 164 -3.87 5.61 1.85
CA HIS A 164 -3.14 6.82 1.48
C HIS A 164 -3.89 7.69 0.48
N TRP A 165 -3.57 8.98 0.45
CA TRP A 165 -4.15 9.92 -0.49
C TRP A 165 -3.68 9.65 -1.90
N GLN A 166 -4.63 9.54 -2.81
CA GLN A 166 -4.39 9.37 -4.24
C GLN A 166 -4.97 10.57 -4.99
N ALA A 167 -4.12 11.24 -5.76
CA ALA A 167 -4.52 12.33 -6.64
C ALA A 167 -5.45 11.82 -7.76
N LEU A 168 -6.42 12.67 -8.10
CA LEU A 168 -7.45 12.42 -9.10
C LEU A 168 -7.22 13.27 -10.36
N SER A 169 -7.42 12.65 -11.51
CA SER A 169 -7.44 13.28 -12.83
C SER A 169 -8.71 14.13 -13.02
N GLU A 170 -8.72 14.98 -14.05
CA GLU A 170 -9.86 15.86 -14.36
C GLU A 170 -11.18 15.09 -14.52
N ASN A 171 -11.15 13.91 -15.14
CA ASN A 171 -12.32 13.03 -15.33
C ASN A 171 -12.71 12.19 -14.10
N LYS A 172 -11.95 12.26 -13.00
CA LYS A 172 -12.21 11.50 -11.75
C LYS A 172 -12.29 12.39 -10.51
N LYS A 173 -12.04 13.69 -10.63
CA LYS A 173 -12.00 14.65 -9.52
C LYS A 173 -13.27 14.74 -8.68
N MET A 174 -14.41 14.28 -9.22
CA MET A 174 -15.68 14.23 -8.49
C MET A 174 -15.68 13.19 -7.37
N LEU A 175 -14.78 12.20 -7.44
CA LEU A 175 -14.52 11.22 -6.38
C LEU A 175 -13.72 11.81 -5.19
N SER A 176 -13.57 13.12 -5.08
CA SER A 176 -12.71 13.70 -4.06
C SER A 176 -13.34 13.67 -2.67
N THR A 177 -12.58 13.24 -1.66
CA THR A 177 -12.99 13.31 -0.23
C THR A 177 -12.22 14.34 0.58
N ASN A 178 -11.21 15.00 0.01
CA ASN A 178 -10.43 16.01 0.74
C ASN A 178 -11.04 17.42 0.69
N GLY A 179 -12.25 17.56 0.13
CA GLY A 179 -12.96 18.85 -0.01
C GLY A 179 -12.52 19.69 -1.21
N LEU A 180 -11.59 19.22 -2.04
CA LEU A 180 -11.13 19.89 -3.26
C LEU A 180 -11.70 19.22 -4.52
N ASN A 181 -12.03 19.99 -5.54
CA ASN A 181 -12.57 19.49 -6.82
C ASN A 181 -11.79 20.02 -8.03
N VAL A 182 -10.53 20.41 -7.81
CA VAL A 182 -9.60 20.84 -8.85
C VAL A 182 -8.61 19.70 -9.03
N PRO A 183 -8.41 19.12 -10.23
CA PRO A 183 -7.46 18.04 -10.37
C PRO A 183 -6.06 18.51 -10.01
N TYR A 184 -5.23 17.56 -9.59
CA TYR A 184 -3.83 17.84 -9.37
C TYR A 184 -3.15 18.13 -10.72
N TYR A 185 -2.46 19.26 -10.81
CA TYR A 185 -1.58 19.58 -11.93
C TYR A 185 -0.16 19.79 -11.41
N PRO A 186 0.78 18.89 -11.70
CA PRO A 186 2.20 19.11 -11.44
C PRO A 186 2.82 20.18 -12.37
N GLU A 187 2.02 20.81 -13.21
CA GLU A 187 2.42 21.95 -14.04
C GLU A 187 1.55 23.17 -13.68
N ILE A 188 2.08 24.13 -12.92
CA ILE A 188 1.33 25.37 -12.63
C ILE A 188 1.39 26.29 -13.85
N VAL A 189 0.21 26.69 -14.31
CA VAL A 189 0.02 27.79 -15.27
C VAL A 189 -0.25 29.08 -14.50
N ARG A 190 0.67 30.07 -14.55
CA ARG A 190 0.37 31.45 -14.11
C ARG A 190 0.68 32.45 -15.21
N ALA A 191 -0.32 33.21 -15.62
CA ALA A 191 -0.20 34.31 -16.57
C ALA A 191 0.01 35.64 -15.83
N PRO A 192 1.11 36.40 -16.06
CA PRO A 192 1.20 37.77 -15.60
C PRO A 192 0.89 38.74 -16.76
N GLY A 193 -0.27 39.39 -16.72
CA GLY A 193 -0.51 40.65 -17.44
C GLY A 193 -1.57 40.65 -18.55
N THR A 194 -2.03 39.50 -19.06
CA THR A 194 -3.19 39.39 -19.98
C THR A 194 -3.99 38.09 -19.79
N HIS A 195 -5.19 38.01 -20.38
CA HIS A 195 -6.19 36.94 -20.21
C HIS A 195 -5.82 35.58 -20.81
N LEU A 196 -4.68 35.42 -21.50
CA LEU A 196 -4.29 34.16 -22.16
C LEU A 196 -2.77 33.91 -22.24
N GLU A 197 -1.93 34.47 -21.36
CA GLU A 197 -0.48 34.17 -21.35
C GLU A 197 -0.14 32.99 -20.42
N GLN A 198 -0.29 31.76 -20.90
CA GLN A 198 0.02 30.56 -20.11
C GLN A 198 1.56 30.37 -19.94
N ILE A 199 2.15 30.79 -18.81
CA ILE A 199 3.50 30.32 -18.45
C ILE A 199 3.34 28.97 -17.75
N LYS A 200 3.77 27.91 -18.44
CA LYS A 200 3.76 26.52 -17.96
C LYS A 200 5.03 26.29 -17.13
N TYR A 201 4.95 26.29 -15.81
CA TYR A 201 6.05 25.88 -14.95
C TYR A 201 6.01 24.37 -14.78
N LYS A 202 7.05 23.68 -15.25
CA LYS A 202 7.28 22.28 -14.90
C LYS A 202 7.99 22.27 -13.56
N TYR A 203 7.41 21.66 -12.53
CA TYR A 203 8.10 21.54 -11.25
C TYR A 203 9.34 20.66 -11.40
N GLU A 204 10.47 21.19 -10.96
CA GLU A 204 11.57 20.33 -10.51
C GLU A 204 11.15 19.64 -9.23
N ILE A 205 11.72 18.46 -8.95
CA ILE A 205 11.35 17.69 -7.75
C ILE A 205 11.55 18.54 -6.49
N SER A 206 12.58 19.40 -6.47
CA SER A 206 12.87 20.34 -5.39
C SER A 206 11.73 21.31 -5.01
N GLU A 207 10.76 21.50 -5.90
CA GLU A 207 9.62 22.40 -5.73
C GLU A 207 8.30 21.67 -5.44
N MET A 208 8.27 20.34 -5.50
CA MET A 208 7.05 19.53 -5.36
C MET A 208 6.38 19.68 -4.00
N ASN A 209 7.15 19.95 -2.94
CA ASN A 209 6.59 20.21 -1.61
C ASN A 209 5.66 21.44 -1.55
N LYS A 210 5.66 22.29 -2.58
CA LYS A 210 4.76 23.44 -2.72
C LYS A 210 3.57 23.17 -3.64
N ALA A 211 3.57 22.04 -4.34
CA ALA A 211 2.71 21.77 -5.47
C ALA A 211 1.57 20.79 -5.15
N TYR A 212 1.69 19.95 -4.12
CA TYR A 212 0.76 18.85 -3.82
C TYR A 212 -0.62 19.35 -3.33
N TYR A 213 -1.44 19.80 -4.28
CA TYR A 213 -2.77 20.35 -4.07
C TYR A 213 -3.70 19.91 -5.19
N GLY A 214 -4.82 19.28 -4.85
CA GLY A 214 -5.83 18.86 -5.81
C GLY A 214 -6.85 17.91 -5.21
N ALA A 215 -7.82 17.51 -6.02
CA ALA A 215 -8.81 16.49 -5.72
C ALA A 215 -8.10 15.18 -5.39
N MET A 216 -8.41 14.63 -4.22
CA MET A 216 -7.81 13.39 -3.74
C MET A 216 -8.85 12.58 -3.00
N TYR A 217 -8.66 11.28 -3.04
CA TYR A 217 -9.43 10.33 -2.25
C TYR A 217 -8.49 9.31 -1.62
N ARG A 218 -8.99 8.58 -0.63
CA ARG A 218 -8.22 7.55 0.06
C ARG A 218 -8.43 6.20 -0.65
N LEU A 219 -7.32 5.53 -0.89
CA LEU A 219 -7.28 4.15 -1.37
C LEU A 219 -6.26 3.37 -0.56
N TYR A 220 -6.47 2.06 -0.39
CA TYR A 220 -5.53 1.20 0.32
C TYR A 220 -4.59 0.45 -0.63
N ASP A 221 -3.33 0.34 -0.23
CA ASP A 221 -2.32 -0.44 -0.93
C ASP A 221 -1.38 -1.13 0.07
N THR A 222 -0.91 -2.32 -0.29
CA THR A 222 0.20 -3.00 0.38
C THR A 222 1.51 -2.68 -0.32
N ILE A 223 1.51 -2.67 -1.66
CA ILE A 223 2.65 -2.26 -2.50
C ILE A 223 2.18 -1.21 -3.51
N PHE A 224 2.98 -0.18 -3.74
CA PHE A 224 2.65 0.91 -4.67
C PHE A 224 3.91 1.46 -5.36
N THR A 225 3.74 2.22 -6.45
CA THR A 225 4.80 3.11 -6.99
C THR A 225 4.66 4.49 -6.38
N LEU A 226 5.74 5.24 -6.18
CA LEU A 226 5.74 6.53 -5.47
C LEU A 226 4.77 7.58 -6.05
N ASP A 227 4.26 8.47 -5.19
CA ASP A 227 3.67 9.76 -5.57
C ASP A 227 4.72 10.87 -5.46
N GLU A 228 4.35 12.11 -5.78
CA GLU A 228 5.24 13.27 -5.76
C GLU A 228 5.70 13.65 -4.37
N SER A 229 4.88 13.44 -3.33
CA SER A 229 5.29 13.73 -1.96
C SER A 229 6.39 12.77 -1.54
N GLN A 230 6.21 11.48 -1.78
CA GLN A 230 7.20 10.44 -1.47
C GLN A 230 8.45 10.57 -2.36
N LEU A 231 8.28 10.96 -3.62
CA LEU A 231 9.38 11.23 -4.53
C LEU A 231 10.20 12.45 -4.08
N TYR A 232 9.54 13.51 -3.61
CA TYR A 232 10.19 14.66 -3.00
C TYR A 232 11.01 14.25 -1.78
N GLU A 233 10.46 13.43 -0.89
CA GLU A 233 11.19 12.96 0.28
C GLU A 233 12.38 12.08 -0.09
N LEU A 234 12.23 11.19 -1.07
CA LEU A 234 13.37 10.44 -1.59
C LEU A 234 14.47 11.38 -2.11
N TRP A 235 14.11 12.37 -2.92
CA TRP A 235 15.06 13.35 -3.44
C TRP A 235 15.69 14.22 -2.35
N SER A 236 14.91 14.67 -1.37
CA SER A 236 15.37 15.57 -0.30
C SER A 236 16.44 14.90 0.57
N GLN A 237 16.31 13.59 0.78
CA GLN A 237 17.24 12.79 1.59
C GLN A 237 18.50 12.37 0.81
N PHE A 238 18.38 12.04 -0.48
CA PHE A 238 19.47 11.43 -1.26
C PHE A 238 20.03 12.30 -2.39
N GLY A 239 19.40 13.44 -2.70
CA GLY A 239 19.79 14.36 -3.77
C GLY A 239 19.57 13.81 -5.19
N THR A 240 18.86 12.69 -5.32
CA THR A 240 18.50 12.07 -6.61
C THR A 240 17.28 11.17 -6.44
N VAL A 241 16.53 11.01 -7.52
CA VAL A 241 15.49 9.97 -7.64
C VAL A 241 15.85 8.90 -8.65
N GLU A 242 17.04 8.99 -9.26
CA GLU A 242 17.50 8.02 -10.23
C GLU A 242 17.56 6.61 -9.65
N ALA A 243 17.22 5.63 -10.48
CA ALA A 243 17.30 4.22 -10.14
C ALA A 243 17.93 3.46 -11.30
N GLU A 244 18.86 2.59 -10.96
CA GLU A 244 19.39 1.61 -11.90
C GLU A 244 18.45 0.41 -11.96
N LYS A 245 18.55 -0.36 -13.04
CA LYS A 245 17.84 -1.63 -13.14
C LYS A 245 18.53 -2.72 -12.32
N ALA A 246 17.75 -3.64 -11.77
CA ALA A 246 18.29 -4.81 -11.07
C ALA A 246 19.05 -5.73 -12.03
N GLU A 247 19.90 -6.58 -11.49
CA GLU A 247 20.66 -7.56 -12.27
C GLU A 247 19.70 -8.47 -13.08
N GLY A 248 20.05 -8.75 -14.34
CA GLY A 248 19.24 -9.56 -15.24
C GLY A 248 17.99 -8.88 -15.81
N VAL A 249 17.65 -7.65 -15.38
CA VAL A 249 16.53 -6.91 -15.95
C VAL A 249 16.91 -6.35 -17.34
N LEU A 250 16.12 -6.73 -18.35
CA LEU A 250 16.30 -6.28 -19.71
C LEU A 250 15.65 -4.92 -19.89
N ASP A 251 16.40 -3.98 -20.49
CA ASP A 251 15.84 -2.69 -20.88
C ASP A 251 15.04 -2.89 -22.18
N PRO A 252 13.72 -2.66 -22.17
CA PRO A 252 12.87 -2.83 -23.34
C PRO A 252 13.31 -1.97 -24.53
N TRP A 253 13.96 -0.83 -24.29
CA TRP A 253 14.29 0.13 -25.34
C TRP A 253 15.55 -0.24 -26.14
N TYR A 254 16.45 -1.06 -25.57
CA TYR A 254 17.79 -1.21 -26.13
C TYR A 254 18.35 -2.64 -26.13
N GLY A 255 17.65 -3.63 -25.58
CA GLY A 255 18.12 -5.03 -25.56
C GLY A 255 19.41 -5.22 -24.71
N ILE A 256 19.90 -6.47 -24.62
CA ILE A 256 21.05 -6.85 -23.77
C ILE A 256 22.37 -6.15 -24.19
N ASP A 257 22.48 -5.74 -25.46
CA ASP A 257 23.79 -5.48 -26.11
C ASP A 257 24.01 -4.04 -26.60
N ASN A 258 23.38 -3.01 -26.02
CA ASN A 258 23.65 -1.62 -26.46
C ASN A 258 24.57 -0.86 -25.48
N PRO A 259 25.91 -0.86 -25.69
CA PRO A 259 26.88 -0.46 -24.67
C PRO A 259 27.38 0.98 -24.84
N ILE A 260 26.86 1.76 -25.79
CA ILE A 260 27.41 3.07 -26.15
C ILE A 260 26.38 4.17 -25.94
N GLY A 261 26.49 4.86 -24.80
CA GLY A 261 26.10 6.28 -24.69
C GLY A 261 24.79 6.63 -23.96
N LYS A 262 24.26 5.81 -23.04
CA LYS A 262 23.09 6.22 -22.22
C LYS A 262 23.26 5.95 -20.73
N SER A 263 22.58 6.80 -19.96
CA SER A 263 22.54 6.82 -18.49
C SER A 263 22.29 5.42 -17.92
N PRO A 264 22.98 5.00 -16.84
CA PRO A 264 22.63 3.78 -16.11
C PRO A 264 21.22 3.85 -15.48
N TYR A 265 20.67 5.07 -15.40
CA TYR A 265 19.39 5.36 -14.78
C TYR A 265 18.24 5.36 -15.79
N GLN A 266 17.10 4.84 -15.34
CA GLN A 266 15.96 4.50 -16.18
C GLN A 266 14.70 5.20 -15.70
N TRP A 267 13.78 5.46 -16.62
CA TRP A 267 12.49 6.06 -16.27
C TRP A 267 11.62 5.02 -15.57
N TYR A 268 10.92 5.42 -14.52
CA TYR A 268 10.00 4.55 -13.80
C TYR A 268 8.69 5.24 -13.47
N TRP A 269 7.65 4.42 -13.37
CA TRP A 269 6.29 4.87 -13.09
C TRP A 269 6.18 5.48 -11.70
N LEU A 270 5.45 6.59 -11.64
CA LEU A 270 4.80 7.08 -10.43
C LEU A 270 3.31 6.76 -10.54
N ARG A 271 2.51 7.11 -9.53
CA ARG A 271 1.07 6.81 -9.50
C ARG A 271 0.15 8.02 -9.64
N THR A 272 0.68 9.21 -9.92
CA THR A 272 -0.13 10.43 -9.93
C THR A 272 -0.57 10.81 -11.34
N PRO A 273 -1.87 11.04 -11.57
CA PRO A 273 -2.34 11.50 -12.87
C PRO A 273 -1.90 12.95 -13.15
N ASP A 274 -1.76 13.25 -14.43
CA ASP A 274 -1.64 14.61 -14.97
C ASP A 274 -2.70 14.82 -16.07
N GLY A 275 -3.58 15.80 -15.86
CA GLY A 275 -4.69 16.08 -16.78
C GLY A 275 -5.64 14.90 -16.99
N ASP A 276 -6.14 14.76 -18.22
CA ASP A 276 -7.16 13.75 -18.55
C ASP A 276 -6.58 12.33 -18.64
N ASN A 277 -5.42 12.17 -19.28
CA ASN A 277 -4.86 10.86 -19.65
C ASN A 277 -3.36 10.71 -19.32
N GLY A 278 -2.70 11.73 -18.76
CA GLY A 278 -1.28 11.66 -18.40
C GLY A 278 -1.09 10.93 -17.07
N ILE A 279 0.05 10.25 -16.95
CA ILE A 279 0.56 9.65 -15.71
C ILE A 279 2.02 10.05 -15.55
N THR A 280 2.43 10.26 -14.31
CA THR A 280 3.71 10.88 -14.01
C THR A 280 4.83 9.85 -13.89
N VAL A 281 6.05 10.28 -14.16
CA VAL A 281 7.25 9.42 -14.16
C VAL A 281 8.45 10.16 -13.58
N ALA A 282 9.34 9.42 -12.93
CA ALA A 282 10.67 9.90 -12.61
C ALA A 282 11.60 9.64 -13.81
N ALA A 283 12.31 10.68 -14.28
CA ALA A 283 13.02 10.63 -15.56
C ALA A 283 14.55 10.82 -15.45
N SER A 284 15.01 11.66 -14.52
CA SER A 284 16.45 11.85 -14.23
C SER A 284 16.64 12.39 -12.81
N LYS A 285 17.88 12.71 -12.43
CA LYS A 285 18.28 13.15 -11.09
C LYS A 285 17.28 14.07 -10.37
N GLU A 286 16.80 15.09 -11.07
CA GLU A 286 15.87 16.11 -10.54
C GLU A 286 14.64 16.29 -11.46
N ALA A 287 14.54 15.49 -12.52
CA ALA A 287 13.52 15.66 -13.55
C ALA A 287 12.35 14.69 -13.34
N TYR A 288 11.20 15.30 -13.25
CA TYR A 288 9.88 14.72 -13.36
C TYR A 288 9.38 14.78 -14.81
N ALA A 289 8.51 13.89 -15.26
CA ALA A 289 7.87 14.00 -16.58
C ALA A 289 6.48 13.36 -16.58
N VAL A 290 5.78 13.51 -17.70
CA VAL A 290 4.45 12.92 -17.94
C VAL A 290 4.49 12.14 -19.24
N THR A 291 3.82 10.99 -19.26
CA THR A 291 3.59 10.20 -20.46
C THR A 291 2.19 9.57 -20.40
N ASN A 292 1.76 8.88 -21.45
CA ASN A 292 0.49 8.14 -21.38
C ASN A 292 0.72 6.79 -20.70
N PRO A 293 -0.26 6.30 -19.92
CA PRO A 293 -0.18 5.02 -19.20
C PRO A 293 0.00 3.81 -20.13
N THR A 294 -0.41 3.95 -21.40
CA THR A 294 -0.39 2.87 -22.39
C THR A 294 0.82 2.89 -23.33
N ASP A 295 1.54 4.01 -23.43
CA ASP A 295 2.46 4.19 -24.56
C ASP A 295 3.66 3.24 -24.47
N ASN A 296 4.13 2.98 -23.25
CA ASN A 296 5.43 2.34 -23.03
C ASN A 296 5.44 1.39 -21.84
N GLU A 297 6.42 0.49 -21.84
CA GLU A 297 6.83 -0.24 -20.64
C GLU A 297 7.95 0.57 -19.97
N LEU A 298 7.70 1.07 -18.77
CA LEU A 298 8.68 1.77 -17.96
C LEU A 298 9.01 0.97 -16.70
N GLY A 299 10.09 1.38 -16.04
CA GLY A 299 10.57 0.73 -14.84
C GLY A 299 9.51 0.70 -13.76
N VAL A 300 9.44 -0.41 -13.04
CA VAL A 300 8.66 -0.53 -11.80
C VAL A 300 9.63 -0.49 -10.63
N ARG A 301 9.49 0.55 -9.82
CA ARG A 301 10.22 0.76 -8.57
C ARG A 301 9.21 0.73 -7.40
N PRO A 302 8.85 -0.47 -6.91
CA PRO A 302 7.83 -0.59 -5.88
C PRO A 302 8.31 -0.01 -4.54
N ALA A 303 7.33 0.36 -3.72
CA ALA A 303 7.51 0.84 -2.37
C ALA A 303 6.39 0.33 -1.47
N PHE A 304 6.65 0.32 -0.16
CA PHE A 304 5.69 -0.03 0.89
C PHE A 304 6.05 0.67 2.21
N TYR A 305 5.17 0.59 3.21
CA TYR A 305 5.50 1.03 4.57
C TYR A 305 5.81 -0.15 5.50
N LEU A 306 6.93 -0.07 6.20
CA LEU A 306 7.39 -1.11 7.12
C LEU A 306 6.42 -1.30 8.28
N ASN A 307 6.08 -2.55 8.61
CA ASN A 307 5.39 -2.89 9.85
C ASN A 307 6.41 -3.06 10.98
N GLU A 308 6.76 -1.94 11.64
CA GLU A 308 7.75 -1.92 12.73
C GLU A 308 7.36 -2.83 13.90
N ASP A 309 6.05 -2.95 14.19
CA ASP A 309 5.56 -3.80 15.26
C ASP A 309 5.69 -5.29 14.93
N ASN A 310 5.80 -5.63 13.65
CA ASN A 310 5.83 -7.02 13.19
C ASN A 310 7.15 -7.44 12.54
N MET A 311 8.15 -6.55 12.45
CA MET A 311 9.44 -6.87 11.84
C MET A 311 10.33 -7.75 12.73
N ILE A 312 11.13 -8.59 12.09
CA ILE A 312 12.23 -9.36 12.67
C ILE A 312 13.47 -9.14 11.80
N ILE A 313 14.59 -8.79 12.43
CA ILE A 313 15.89 -8.71 11.75
C ILE A 313 16.68 -9.99 12.05
N LYS A 314 16.98 -10.76 11.01
CA LYS A 314 17.67 -12.05 11.14
C LYS A 314 19.19 -11.92 11.17
N SER A 315 19.73 -10.96 10.43
CA SER A 315 21.17 -10.69 10.30
C SER A 315 21.42 -9.38 9.55
N GLY A 316 22.69 -9.02 9.37
CA GLY A 316 23.12 -7.84 8.62
C GLY A 316 23.35 -6.63 9.50
N ILE A 317 23.85 -5.55 8.91
CA ILE A 317 24.16 -4.29 9.61
C ILE A 317 23.51 -3.06 8.96
N GLY A 318 22.70 -3.26 7.92
CA GLY A 318 21.89 -2.21 7.31
C GLY A 318 22.60 -1.35 6.26
N THR A 319 23.74 -1.81 5.72
CA THR A 319 24.42 -1.14 4.59
C THR A 319 24.00 -1.78 3.26
N GLU A 320 24.31 -1.16 2.12
CA GLU A 320 24.01 -1.73 0.80
C GLU A 320 24.68 -3.09 0.59
N GLU A 321 25.92 -3.24 1.05
CA GLU A 321 26.72 -4.47 0.92
C GLU A 321 26.39 -5.53 1.97
N ASP A 322 25.81 -5.15 3.10
CA ASP A 322 25.40 -6.05 4.19
C ASP A 322 24.04 -5.58 4.77
N PRO A 323 22.97 -5.71 3.97
CA PRO A 323 21.65 -5.21 4.32
C PRO A 323 21.07 -6.01 5.48
N TYR A 324 20.18 -5.40 6.26
CA TYR A 324 19.42 -6.16 7.23
C TYR A 324 18.54 -7.20 6.52
N ILE A 325 18.69 -8.47 6.88
CA ILE A 325 17.82 -9.54 6.39
C ILE A 325 16.52 -9.48 7.18
N LEU A 326 15.48 -8.95 6.55
CA LEU A 326 14.18 -8.70 7.15
C LEU A 326 13.28 -9.92 6.99
N ASP A 327 12.48 -10.18 8.02
CA ASP A 327 11.33 -11.09 8.00
C ASP A 327 10.26 -10.48 8.90
N GLY A 328 9.09 -11.11 8.99
CA GLY A 328 8.06 -10.74 9.96
C GLY A 328 7.83 -11.83 11.00
N LYS A 329 7.14 -11.49 12.09
CA LYS A 329 6.74 -12.45 13.13
C LYS A 329 5.68 -13.45 12.66
N GLY A 330 5.17 -13.28 11.44
CA GLY A 330 4.00 -14.00 10.92
C GLY A 330 2.69 -13.28 11.25
N GLN A 331 1.58 -13.89 10.83
CA GLN A 331 0.23 -13.43 11.12
C GLN A 331 -0.58 -14.65 11.58
N GLU A 332 -0.90 -14.71 12.87
CA GLU A 332 -1.67 -15.82 13.45
C GLU A 332 -3.18 -15.64 13.33
N ASN A 333 -3.65 -14.39 13.27
CA ASN A 333 -5.07 -14.01 13.17
C ASN A 333 -5.27 -12.95 12.08
N THR A 334 -6.50 -12.83 11.59
CA THR A 334 -6.90 -11.78 10.63
C THR A 334 -6.53 -10.40 11.13
N ALA A 335 -5.65 -9.71 10.40
CA ALA A 335 -5.21 -8.37 10.75
C ALA A 335 -6.23 -7.33 10.23
N ILE A 336 -6.63 -6.40 11.10
CA ILE A 336 -7.62 -5.37 10.75
C ILE A 336 -6.93 -4.01 10.73
N PHE A 337 -7.10 -3.29 9.64
CA PHE A 337 -6.59 -1.94 9.42
C PHE A 337 -7.77 -0.99 9.34
N CYS A 338 -7.80 0.03 10.21
CA CYS A 338 -8.80 1.07 10.20
C CYS A 338 -8.12 2.41 9.87
N ASN A 339 -8.56 3.10 8.83
CA ASN A 339 -7.96 4.36 8.38
C ASN A 339 -6.42 4.25 8.21
N GLY A 340 -5.95 3.13 7.65
CA GLY A 340 -4.53 2.84 7.43
C GLY A 340 -3.73 2.43 8.67
N LYS A 341 -4.33 2.36 9.86
CA LYS A 341 -3.67 1.92 11.09
C LYS A 341 -4.11 0.52 11.48
N GLN A 342 -3.17 -0.35 11.79
CA GLN A 342 -3.48 -1.66 12.35
C GLN A 342 -4.17 -1.48 13.70
N VAL A 343 -5.29 -2.16 13.89
CA VAL A 343 -6.06 -2.14 15.13
C VAL A 343 -5.55 -3.24 16.03
N GLU A 344 -5.14 -2.86 17.24
CA GLU A 344 -4.77 -3.80 18.29
C GLU A 344 -5.99 -4.23 19.07
N PHE A 345 -6.06 -5.53 19.38
CA PHE A 345 -7.21 -6.13 20.04
C PHE A 345 -6.81 -6.83 21.34
N ASP A 346 -7.47 -6.47 22.43
CA ASP A 346 -7.42 -7.22 23.69
C ASP A 346 -8.31 -8.48 23.65
N GLN A 347 -9.33 -8.48 22.80
CA GLN A 347 -10.10 -9.64 22.37
C GLN A 347 -9.93 -9.81 20.86
N GLN A 348 -9.20 -10.84 20.44
CA GLN A 348 -8.98 -11.10 19.02
C GLN A 348 -10.31 -11.29 18.27
N PRO A 349 -10.40 -10.90 16.99
CA PRO A 349 -11.52 -11.23 16.12
C PRO A 349 -11.80 -12.74 16.11
N ILE A 350 -13.07 -13.12 15.96
CA ILE A 350 -13.51 -14.52 16.04
C ILE A 350 -14.30 -14.85 14.80
N GLU A 351 -13.98 -15.98 14.17
CA GLU A 351 -14.80 -16.54 13.12
C GLU A 351 -15.95 -17.38 13.72
N GLU A 352 -17.18 -17.05 13.35
CA GLU A 352 -18.38 -17.82 13.69
C GLU A 352 -19.34 -17.81 12.51
N ASP A 353 -19.88 -18.99 12.14
CA ASP A 353 -20.85 -19.14 11.05
C ASP A 353 -20.41 -18.45 9.73
N ASP A 354 -19.13 -18.64 9.35
CA ASP A 354 -18.50 -18.01 8.18
C ASP A 354 -18.58 -16.46 8.21
N ARG A 355 -18.51 -15.88 9.42
CA ARG A 355 -18.45 -14.44 9.66
C ARG A 355 -17.32 -14.11 10.61
N LEU A 356 -16.51 -13.11 10.24
CA LEU A 356 -15.57 -12.50 11.18
C LEU A 356 -16.33 -11.52 12.09
N LEU A 357 -16.32 -11.84 13.38
CA LEU A 357 -16.83 -11.01 14.45
C LEU A 357 -15.69 -10.19 15.05
N VAL A 358 -15.90 -8.88 15.15
CA VAL A 358 -14.90 -7.92 15.60
C VAL A 358 -15.37 -7.17 16.86
N PRO A 359 -14.46 -6.83 17.79
CA PRO A 359 -14.83 -6.05 18.97
C PRO A 359 -15.32 -4.64 18.59
N VAL A 360 -16.55 -4.31 18.98
CA VAL A 360 -17.22 -3.05 18.63
C VAL A 360 -16.38 -1.84 19.03
N ARG A 361 -15.96 -1.80 20.30
CA ARG A 361 -15.23 -0.64 20.85
C ARG A 361 -13.92 -0.38 20.11
N ALA A 362 -13.14 -1.43 19.87
CA ALA A 362 -11.83 -1.32 19.23
C ALA A 362 -11.92 -0.73 17.81
N ILE A 363 -12.95 -1.10 17.05
CA ILE A 363 -13.16 -0.58 15.69
C ILE A 363 -13.82 0.80 15.72
N PHE A 364 -14.90 0.97 16.48
CA PHE A 364 -15.73 2.17 16.43
C PHE A 364 -15.00 3.39 17.00
N GLU A 365 -14.15 3.22 18.00
CA GLU A 365 -13.30 4.31 18.51
C GLU A 365 -12.25 4.75 17.48
N GLN A 366 -11.74 3.84 16.63
CA GLN A 366 -10.85 4.20 15.51
C GLN A 366 -11.58 4.98 14.40
N LEU A 367 -12.89 4.80 14.30
CA LEU A 367 -13.79 5.57 13.44
C LEU A 367 -14.30 6.87 14.11
N GLY A 368 -13.75 7.23 15.28
CA GLY A 368 -14.05 8.47 15.99
C GLY A 368 -15.34 8.44 16.82
N ALA A 369 -15.93 7.26 17.04
CA ALA A 369 -17.13 7.13 17.86
C ALA A 369 -16.80 6.99 19.36
N GLU A 370 -17.58 7.65 20.21
CA GLU A 370 -17.66 7.33 21.63
C GLU A 370 -18.61 6.16 21.83
N VAL A 371 -18.14 5.09 22.48
CA VAL A 371 -18.92 3.85 22.69
C VAL A 371 -19.29 3.68 24.16
N THR A 372 -20.59 3.54 24.44
CA THR A 372 -21.15 3.26 25.77
C THR A 372 -21.91 1.94 25.78
N TYR A 373 -21.98 1.32 26.96
CA TYR A 373 -22.72 0.09 27.20
C TYR A 373 -23.55 0.25 28.47
N ASP A 374 -24.83 -0.09 28.40
CA ASP A 374 -25.75 -0.17 29.53
C ASP A 374 -25.91 -1.64 29.97
N ASP A 375 -25.32 -1.98 31.11
CA ASP A 375 -25.36 -3.34 31.69
C ASP A 375 -26.79 -3.80 32.02
N GLY A 376 -27.73 -2.88 32.27
CA GLY A 376 -29.09 -3.22 32.68
C GLY A 376 -29.90 -3.83 31.55
N ASP A 377 -29.84 -3.18 30.38
CA ASP A 377 -30.62 -3.56 29.19
C ASP A 377 -29.75 -4.24 28.10
N GLY A 378 -28.44 -4.30 28.29
CA GLY A 378 -27.50 -4.86 27.31
C GLY A 378 -27.38 -4.02 26.04
N VAL A 379 -27.57 -2.70 26.15
CA VAL A 379 -27.61 -1.77 25.01
C VAL A 379 -26.24 -1.16 24.78
N ILE A 380 -25.76 -1.22 23.54
CA ILE A 380 -24.55 -0.56 23.06
C ILE A 380 -24.99 0.68 22.29
N THR A 381 -24.42 1.83 22.63
CA THR A 381 -24.60 3.06 21.86
C THR A 381 -23.25 3.58 21.41
N ALA A 382 -23.11 3.90 20.12
CA ALA A 382 -21.91 4.51 19.58
C ALA A 382 -22.24 5.80 18.82
N ASN A 383 -21.53 6.88 19.09
CA ASN A 383 -21.80 8.18 18.48
C ASN A 383 -20.50 8.87 18.05
N ASN A 384 -20.40 9.28 16.78
CA ASN A 384 -19.25 9.99 16.22
C ASN A 384 -19.53 11.49 15.96
N GLY A 385 -20.60 12.03 16.53
CA GLY A 385 -21.10 13.39 16.32
C GLY A 385 -22.08 13.52 15.15
N GLU A 386 -21.94 12.69 14.12
CA GLU A 386 -22.80 12.72 12.92
C GLU A 386 -23.92 11.67 12.99
N ARG A 387 -23.60 10.47 13.46
CA ARG A 387 -24.51 9.33 13.57
C ARG A 387 -24.53 8.74 14.96
N THR A 388 -25.67 8.15 15.31
CA THR A 388 -25.83 7.37 16.54
C THR A 388 -26.25 5.96 16.18
N VAL A 389 -25.37 5.02 16.46
CA VAL A 389 -25.57 3.59 16.25
C VAL A 389 -26.03 2.99 17.56
N VAL A 390 -27.12 2.23 17.52
CA VAL A 390 -27.69 1.54 18.67
C VAL A 390 -27.89 0.08 18.32
N MET A 391 -27.40 -0.80 19.18
CA MET A 391 -27.56 -2.24 19.07
C MET A 391 -27.72 -2.84 20.47
N GLN A 392 -28.25 -4.06 20.56
CA GLN A 392 -28.49 -4.72 21.84
C GLN A 392 -27.95 -6.15 21.78
N ILE A 393 -27.39 -6.63 22.89
CA ILE A 393 -26.94 -8.01 23.03
C ILE A 393 -28.09 -8.98 22.71
N ASP A 394 -27.78 -10.03 21.96
CA ASP A 394 -28.70 -11.09 21.51
C ASP A 394 -29.87 -10.59 20.62
N ASN A 395 -29.81 -9.34 20.14
CA ASN A 395 -30.78 -8.78 19.21
C ASN A 395 -30.10 -8.50 17.86
N PRO A 396 -30.51 -9.15 16.76
CA PRO A 396 -29.89 -8.95 15.45
C PRO A 396 -30.21 -7.58 14.84
N GLU A 397 -31.16 -6.81 15.39
CA GLU A 397 -31.50 -5.49 14.87
C GLU A 397 -30.50 -4.43 15.36
N MET A 398 -29.91 -3.70 14.41
CA MET A 398 -29.04 -2.56 14.64
C MET A 398 -29.60 -1.32 13.94
N GLY A 399 -29.75 -0.21 14.68
CA GLY A 399 -30.09 1.08 14.09
C GLY A 399 -28.85 1.96 13.93
N ASN A 400 -28.70 2.68 12.82
CA ASN A 400 -27.62 3.66 12.63
C ASN A 400 -28.10 5.13 12.72
N GLY A 401 -29.37 5.32 13.12
CA GLY A 401 -30.04 6.62 13.25
C GLY A 401 -30.92 6.98 12.05
N THR A 402 -30.65 6.43 10.87
CA THR A 402 -31.49 6.63 9.66
C THR A 402 -32.26 5.39 9.29
N GLU A 403 -31.66 4.21 9.44
CA GLU A 403 -32.22 2.92 9.06
C GLU A 403 -32.01 1.88 10.15
N VAL A 404 -32.70 0.74 10.02
CA VAL A 404 -32.55 -0.44 10.87
C VAL A 404 -32.14 -1.62 9.99
N PHE A 405 -31.08 -2.31 10.42
CA PHE A 405 -30.47 -3.42 9.73
C PHE A 405 -30.60 -4.69 10.56
N THR A 406 -30.99 -5.79 9.93
CA THR A 406 -30.91 -7.12 10.53
C THR A 406 -29.54 -7.72 10.25
N LEU A 407 -28.76 -7.96 11.29
CA LEU A 407 -27.44 -8.59 11.23
C LEU A 407 -27.55 -10.11 11.09
N ASP A 408 -26.60 -10.71 10.37
CA ASP A 408 -26.52 -12.17 10.21
C ASP A 408 -26.23 -12.88 11.55
N VAL A 409 -25.44 -12.23 12.41
CA VAL A 409 -25.11 -12.67 13.77
C VAL A 409 -25.40 -11.50 14.71
N ALA A 410 -26.19 -11.76 15.76
CA ALA A 410 -26.52 -10.73 16.75
C ALA A 410 -25.26 -10.31 17.54
N PRO A 411 -25.19 -9.05 18.02
CA PRO A 411 -24.15 -8.62 18.94
C PRO A 411 -24.14 -9.53 20.16
N LYS A 412 -22.95 -9.94 20.60
CA LYS A 412 -22.80 -10.84 21.75
C LYS A 412 -21.58 -10.49 22.57
N LEU A 413 -21.56 -10.94 23.82
CA LEU A 413 -20.40 -10.84 24.68
C LEU A 413 -19.47 -12.04 24.49
N VAL A 414 -18.20 -11.76 24.20
CA VAL A 414 -17.10 -12.71 24.30
C VAL A 414 -16.14 -12.18 25.36
N GLY A 415 -16.03 -12.90 26.48
CA GLY A 415 -15.40 -12.35 27.68
C GLY A 415 -16.10 -11.07 28.11
N ASP A 416 -15.34 -9.98 28.21
CA ASP A 416 -15.83 -8.64 28.57
C ASP A 416 -15.93 -7.69 27.37
N ARG A 417 -16.02 -8.24 26.14
CA ARG A 417 -16.08 -7.44 24.91
C ARG A 417 -17.30 -7.80 24.09
N THR A 418 -18.02 -6.78 23.64
CA THR A 418 -19.07 -6.96 22.64
C THR A 418 -18.44 -7.13 21.27
N VAL A 419 -18.78 -8.22 20.59
CA VAL A 419 -18.36 -8.49 19.21
C VAL A 419 -19.56 -8.47 18.27
N VAL A 420 -19.33 -8.03 17.04
CA VAL A 420 -20.34 -7.93 15.97
C VAL A 420 -19.76 -8.38 14.63
N PRO A 421 -20.57 -8.87 13.68
CA PRO A 421 -20.07 -9.17 12.35
C PRO A 421 -19.50 -7.92 11.67
N LEU A 422 -18.47 -8.07 10.83
CA LEU A 422 -17.90 -6.96 10.05
C LEU A 422 -18.94 -6.12 9.31
N ARG A 423 -20.03 -6.73 8.85
CA ARG A 423 -21.15 -6.03 8.24
C ARG A 423 -21.73 -4.94 9.14
N ALA A 424 -21.83 -5.18 10.45
CA ALA A 424 -22.30 -4.18 11.39
C ALA A 424 -21.41 -2.93 11.39
N VAL A 425 -20.10 -3.09 11.16
CA VAL A 425 -19.17 -1.95 11.03
C VAL A 425 -19.48 -1.14 9.78
N SER A 426 -19.69 -1.80 8.65
CA SER A 426 -20.01 -1.14 7.38
C SER A 426 -21.31 -0.36 7.46
N GLU A 427 -22.40 -0.98 7.94
CA GLU A 427 -23.73 -0.36 7.99
C GLU A 427 -23.86 0.73 9.09
N ALA A 428 -23.01 0.68 10.12
CA ALA A 428 -23.00 1.64 11.22
C ALA A 428 -22.64 3.06 10.78
N PHE A 429 -21.59 3.20 9.96
CA PHE A 429 -21.02 4.49 9.56
C PHE A 429 -20.81 4.64 8.05
N ASP A 430 -21.47 3.79 7.25
CA ASP A 430 -21.27 3.64 5.81
C ASP A 430 -19.81 3.38 5.42
N CYS A 431 -19.04 2.75 6.31
CA CYS A 431 -17.65 2.46 6.05
C CYS A 431 -17.51 1.42 4.94
N ARG A 432 -16.49 1.60 4.11
CA ARG A 432 -16.02 0.59 3.18
C ARG A 432 -15.27 -0.48 3.99
N VAL A 433 -15.66 -1.73 3.81
CA VAL A 433 -14.99 -2.89 4.42
C VAL A 433 -14.55 -3.82 3.30
N ASP A 434 -13.25 -3.95 3.09
CA ASP A 434 -12.68 -4.91 2.14
C ASP A 434 -11.92 -6.00 2.87
N TRP A 435 -12.17 -7.23 2.47
CA TRP A 435 -11.30 -8.34 2.82
C TRP A 435 -10.26 -8.52 1.70
N VAL A 436 -8.99 -8.31 2.04
CA VAL A 436 -7.85 -8.74 1.22
C VAL A 436 -7.57 -10.20 1.57
N GLU A 437 -8.35 -11.10 0.96
CA GLU A 437 -8.45 -12.52 1.34
C GLU A 437 -7.07 -13.15 1.43
N GLU A 438 -6.23 -12.81 0.47
CA GLU A 438 -4.97 -13.48 0.29
C GLU A 438 -3.86 -12.99 1.21
N LEU A 439 -4.07 -11.88 1.91
CA LEU A 439 -3.22 -11.44 3.02
C LEU A 439 -3.87 -11.70 4.38
N ASP A 440 -5.09 -12.26 4.40
CA ASP A 440 -5.93 -12.38 5.59
C ASP A 440 -6.04 -11.02 6.33
N ARG A 441 -6.33 -9.95 5.55
CA ARG A 441 -6.47 -8.60 6.08
C ARG A 441 -7.85 -8.04 5.83
N VAL A 442 -8.36 -7.31 6.80
CA VAL A 442 -9.56 -6.49 6.65
C VAL A 442 -9.16 -5.03 6.65
N VAL A 443 -9.58 -4.30 5.64
CA VAL A 443 -9.39 -2.85 5.56
C VAL A 443 -10.74 -2.18 5.76
N ILE A 444 -10.78 -1.26 6.71
CA ILE A 444 -11.95 -0.46 7.07
C ILE A 444 -11.57 1.01 6.83
N ASP A 445 -12.24 1.63 5.87
CA ASP A 445 -12.04 3.02 5.50
C ASP A 445 -13.39 3.76 5.48
N PRO A 446 -13.41 5.11 5.52
CA PRO A 446 -14.62 5.88 5.38
C PRO A 446 -15.32 5.58 4.03
N PRO A 447 -16.61 5.91 3.88
CA PRO A 447 -17.33 5.74 2.62
C PRO A 447 -16.54 6.34 1.44
N GLN A 448 -16.52 5.61 0.32
CA GLN A 448 -16.08 6.18 -0.95
C GLN A 448 -17.11 7.22 -1.38
N PRO A 449 -16.67 8.40 -1.82
CA PRO A 449 -17.58 9.37 -2.38
C PRO A 449 -18.15 8.80 -3.68
N GLU A 450 -19.46 8.87 -3.83
CA GLU A 450 -20.10 8.45 -5.07
C GLU A 450 -19.70 9.38 -6.22
N ASP A 451 -19.41 8.80 -7.39
CA ASP A 451 -19.24 9.54 -8.64
C ASP A 451 -20.61 10.10 -9.07
N THR A 452 -21.00 11.20 -8.44
CA THR A 452 -22.25 11.88 -8.75
C THR A 452 -21.98 12.97 -9.78
N ASP A 453 -22.72 12.92 -10.90
CA ASP A 453 -22.76 14.02 -11.87
C ASP A 453 -23.24 15.35 -11.23
N GLU A 454 -23.76 15.31 -10.00
CA GLU A 454 -24.32 16.42 -9.24
C GLU A 454 -23.49 16.72 -7.99
N GLY A 455 -22.30 17.30 -8.18
CA GLY A 455 -21.45 17.78 -7.08
C GLY A 455 -22.17 18.79 -6.18
N HIS A 456 -22.54 18.38 -4.97
CA HIS A 456 -22.94 19.31 -3.92
C HIS A 456 -21.70 19.92 -3.25
N TYR A 457 -21.42 21.17 -3.63
CA TYR A 457 -20.33 21.98 -3.10
C TYR A 457 -20.52 22.33 -1.62
N GLN A 458 -19.46 22.22 -0.83
CA GLN A 458 -19.07 23.32 0.06
C GLN A 458 -17.77 23.93 -0.47
N ASN A 459 -17.84 25.21 -0.86
CA ASN A 459 -16.66 26.01 -1.14
C ASN A 459 -15.89 26.23 0.16
N ILE A 460 -14.86 25.43 0.42
CA ILE A 460 -13.98 25.63 1.58
C ILE A 460 -12.69 26.28 1.08
N TRP A 461 -12.71 27.62 0.96
CA TRP A 461 -11.51 28.43 0.77
C TRP A 461 -10.74 28.68 2.09
N ASP A 462 -11.14 28.06 3.20
CA ASP A 462 -10.57 28.29 4.53
C ASP A 462 -10.13 26.98 5.23
N ILE A 463 -9.21 26.20 4.62
CA ILE A 463 -8.42 25.22 5.38
C ILE A 463 -6.96 25.68 5.36
N GLU A 464 -6.50 26.15 6.52
CA GLU A 464 -5.08 26.38 6.79
C GLU A 464 -4.32 25.06 6.67
N ILE A 465 -3.57 24.92 5.58
CA ILE A 465 -2.50 23.94 5.44
C ILE A 465 -1.40 24.37 6.41
N HIS A 466 -1.45 23.87 7.65
CA HIS A 466 -0.30 23.52 8.51
C HIS A 466 -0.79 23.22 9.93
N GLY A 467 -0.70 21.95 10.33
CA GLY A 467 -1.05 21.46 11.67
C GLY A 467 -0.17 22.00 12.79
N LYS A 468 -0.24 23.30 13.12
CA LYS A 468 0.20 23.85 14.41
C LYS A 468 -0.78 24.90 14.89
N GLY A 469 -1.67 24.49 15.78
CA GLY A 469 -2.55 25.41 16.48
C GLY A 469 -1.77 26.50 17.22
N LYS A 470 -2.18 27.75 17.01
CA LYS A 470 -2.13 28.77 18.06
C LYS A 470 -3.42 29.57 18.03
N LYS A 471 -4.23 29.36 19.07
CA LYS A 471 -5.35 30.24 19.42
C LYS A 471 -4.85 31.68 19.53
N ARG A 472 -5.47 32.59 18.76
CA ARG A 472 -6.23 33.71 19.33
C ARG A 472 -7.12 34.38 18.30
#